data_AF-A0A7C1A6K5-F1
#
_entry.id   AF-A0A7C1A6K5-F1
#
_cell.length_a   1.000
_cell.length_b   1.000
_cell.length_c   1.000
_cell.angle_alpha   90.00
_cell.angle_beta   90.00
_cell.angle_gamma   90.00
#
_symmetry.space_group_name_H-M   'P 1'
#
loop_
_entity.id
_entity.type
_entity.pdbx_description
1 polymer ?
#
loop_
_entity_poly.entity_id
_entity_poly.type
_entity_poly.pdbx_seq_one_letter_code
_entity_poly.pdbx_strand_id
1 'polypeptide(L)'
;MSDYHLHLHPHFPTPGAPPMGVYPPGYIDRYVEMALSRGVTELGFTEHLYRCVESAPVLGTWWEHDPDPRLSAEMERYVTLERNLSLDAYVDVVLDAKQRGLPVKLGLEVDFEPGTVDSVLDLL
;
A
#
# COMPACT_ATOMS: atom_id res chain seq x y z
N MET A 1 -4.53 -18.70 -12.29
CA MET A 1 -5.45 -17.93 -11.42
C MET A 1 -4.62 -16.82 -10.79
N SER A 2 -5.17 -15.63 -10.63
CA SER A 2 -4.42 -14.46 -10.13
C SER A 2 -5.14 -13.78 -8.99
N ASP A 3 -4.39 -13.17 -8.10
CA ASP A 3 -4.88 -12.22 -7.10
C ASP A 3 -4.09 -10.92 -7.27
N TYR A 4 -4.79 -9.81 -7.47
CA TYR A 4 -4.20 -8.51 -7.82
C TYR A 4 -4.46 -7.44 -6.78
N HIS A 5 -4.92 -7.82 -5.59
CA HIS A 5 -5.25 -6.89 -4.52
C HIS A 5 -4.68 -7.39 -3.20
N LEU A 6 -3.36 -7.26 -3.05
CA LEU A 6 -2.61 -7.70 -1.87
C LEU A 6 -1.87 -6.54 -1.23
N HIS A 7 -1.97 -6.44 0.10
CA HIS A 7 -1.24 -5.47 0.91
C HIS A 7 -0.13 -6.17 1.69
N LEU A 8 0.99 -5.48 1.91
CA LEU A 8 2.09 -6.01 2.71
C LEU A 8 1.92 -5.67 4.19
N HIS A 9 1.18 -4.61 4.52
CA HIS A 9 0.93 -4.22 5.90
C HIS A 9 -0.55 -4.23 6.25
N PRO A 10 -0.95 -4.88 7.36
CA PRO A 10 -2.35 -4.86 7.80
C PRO A 10 -2.78 -3.47 8.26
N HIS A 11 -4.08 -3.18 8.22
CA HIS A 11 -4.68 -1.97 8.78
C HIS A 11 -4.86 -2.02 10.30
N PHE A 12 -4.71 -3.21 10.91
CA PHE A 12 -4.86 -3.42 12.34
C PHE A 12 -3.73 -4.29 12.89
N PRO A 13 -3.34 -4.12 14.16
CA PRO A 13 -2.35 -4.97 14.80
C PRO A 13 -2.68 -6.44 14.62
N THR A 14 -1.85 -7.14 13.85
CA THR A 14 -2.05 -8.55 13.51
C THR A 14 -0.89 -9.37 14.07
N PRO A 15 -1.15 -10.40 14.90
CA PRO A 15 -0.09 -11.25 15.43
C PRO A 15 0.79 -11.84 14.33
N GLY A 16 2.10 -11.65 14.44
CA GLY A 16 3.07 -12.15 13.47
C GLY A 16 3.28 -11.28 12.22
N ALA A 17 2.55 -10.17 12.08
CA ALA A 17 2.88 -9.17 11.06
C ALA A 17 4.16 -8.41 11.44
N PRO A 18 5.00 -8.03 10.46
CA PRO A 18 6.13 -7.16 10.73
C PRO A 18 5.66 -5.76 11.16
N PRO A 19 6.51 -4.97 11.84
CA PRO A 19 6.24 -3.56 12.04
C PRO A 19 5.95 -2.83 10.72
N MET A 20 5.19 -1.75 10.79
CA MET A 20 4.91 -0.88 9.65
C MET A 20 6.20 -0.42 8.97
N GLY A 21 6.24 -0.50 7.64
CA GLY A 21 7.40 -0.11 6.83
C GLY A 21 8.60 -1.07 6.92
N VAL A 22 8.48 -2.19 7.62
CA VAL A 22 9.54 -3.20 7.74
C VAL A 22 9.21 -4.39 6.84
N TYR A 23 10.17 -4.75 5.98
CA TYR A 23 10.07 -5.86 5.05
C TYR A 23 11.15 -6.91 5.35
N PRO A 24 10.90 -7.89 6.24
CA PRO A 24 11.89 -8.90 6.59
C PRO A 24 12.27 -9.77 5.37
N PRO A 25 13.48 -10.36 5.35
CA PRO A 25 13.86 -11.35 4.34
C PRO A 25 12.83 -12.48 4.24
N GLY A 26 12.50 -12.86 3.00
CA GLY A 26 11.51 -13.90 2.71
C GLY A 26 10.06 -13.50 3.03
N TYR A 27 9.76 -12.21 3.27
CA TYR A 27 8.40 -11.79 3.58
C TYR A 27 7.44 -12.02 2.40
N ILE A 28 7.81 -11.55 1.20
CA ILE A 28 7.03 -11.78 -0.02
C ILE A 28 6.97 -13.27 -0.36
N ASP A 29 8.04 -14.01 -0.12
CA ASP A 29 8.13 -15.45 -0.39
C ASP A 29 7.02 -16.21 0.37
N ARG A 30 6.72 -15.82 1.62
CA ARG A 30 5.60 -16.40 2.39
C ARG A 30 4.22 -16.13 1.77
N TYR A 31 4.01 -14.93 1.20
CA TYR A 31 2.79 -14.63 0.46
C TYR A 31 2.66 -15.53 -0.76
N VAL A 32 3.74 -15.66 -1.54
CA VAL A 32 3.79 -16.48 -2.75
C VAL A 32 3.56 -17.96 -2.41
N GLU A 33 4.22 -18.51 -1.40
CA GLU A 33 4.04 -19.89 -0.96
C GLU A 33 2.58 -20.19 -0.58
N MET A 34 1.96 -19.31 0.21
CA MET A 34 0.56 -19.44 0.60
C MET A 34 -0.39 -19.34 -0.59
N ALA A 35 -0.17 -18.37 -1.49
CA ALA A 35 -0.98 -18.17 -2.69
C ALA A 35 -0.90 -19.39 -3.63
N LEU A 36 0.30 -19.89 -3.90
CA LEU A 36 0.53 -21.08 -4.72
C LEU A 36 -0.15 -22.31 -4.12
N SER A 37 -0.10 -22.49 -2.79
CA SER A 37 -0.80 -23.59 -2.11
C SER A 37 -2.33 -23.57 -2.31
N ARG A 38 -2.88 -22.41 -2.69
CA ARG A 38 -4.30 -22.19 -2.98
C ARG A 38 -4.61 -22.11 -4.48
N GLY A 39 -3.62 -22.36 -5.34
CA GLY A 39 -3.76 -22.35 -6.79
C GLY A 39 -3.66 -20.96 -7.44
N VAL A 40 -3.32 -19.91 -6.68
CA VAL A 40 -3.03 -18.58 -7.22
C VAL A 40 -1.61 -18.58 -7.75
N THR A 41 -1.46 -18.36 -9.05
CA THR A 41 -0.21 -18.50 -9.81
C THR A 41 0.42 -17.17 -10.20
N GLU A 42 -0.24 -16.04 -9.90
CA GLU A 42 0.25 -14.68 -10.15
C GLU A 42 -0.31 -13.75 -9.08
N LEU A 43 0.55 -12.92 -8.48
CA LEU A 43 0.21 -12.06 -7.35
C LEU A 43 0.52 -10.59 -7.69
N GLY A 44 -0.46 -9.70 -7.60
CA GLY A 44 -0.26 -8.26 -7.64
C GLY A 44 -0.30 -7.67 -6.24
N PHE A 45 0.79 -7.01 -5.84
CA PHE A 45 0.78 -6.19 -4.64
C PHE A 45 0.31 -4.78 -5.01
N THR A 46 -0.65 -4.27 -4.26
CA THR A 46 -1.29 -2.95 -4.45
C THR A 46 -1.41 -2.26 -3.10
N GLU A 47 -0.28 -1.97 -2.46
CA GLU A 47 -0.30 -1.23 -1.19
C GLU A 47 -0.97 0.15 -1.39
N HIS A 48 -1.59 0.65 -0.32
CA HIS A 48 -2.30 1.92 -0.36
C HIS A 48 -1.34 3.10 -0.54
N LEU A 49 -1.51 3.88 -1.62
CA LEU A 49 -0.70 5.06 -1.87
C LEU A 49 -0.83 6.08 -0.72
N TYR A 50 -2.02 6.28 -0.15
CA TYR A 50 -2.21 7.28 0.91
C TYR A 50 -1.38 7.01 2.18
N ARG A 51 -0.94 5.75 2.38
CA ARG A 51 -0.07 5.34 3.51
C ARG A 51 1.40 5.67 3.26
N CYS A 52 1.81 5.94 2.03
CA CYS A 52 3.15 6.39 1.69
C CYS A 52 3.33 7.88 2.01
N VAL A 53 4.42 8.25 2.68
CA VAL A 53 4.70 9.64 3.06
C VAL A 53 4.84 10.57 1.85
N GLU A 54 5.31 10.02 0.73
CA GLU A 54 5.48 10.70 -0.55
C GLU A 54 4.14 11.13 -1.18
N SER A 55 3.02 10.51 -0.75
CA SER A 55 1.67 10.86 -1.23
C SER A 55 1.11 12.15 -0.60
N ALA A 56 1.67 12.61 0.52
CA ALA A 56 1.14 13.74 1.28
C ALA A 56 0.93 15.02 0.45
N PRO A 57 1.91 15.50 -0.35
CA PRO A 57 1.73 16.70 -1.14
C PRO A 57 0.77 16.54 -2.33
N VAL A 58 0.47 15.32 -2.79
CA VAL A 58 -0.33 15.09 -3.99
C VAL A 58 -1.78 14.73 -3.69
N LEU A 59 -2.05 13.99 -2.61
CA LEU A 59 -3.41 13.68 -2.18
C LEU A 59 -4.02 14.78 -1.30
N GLY A 60 -3.18 15.66 -0.74
CA GLY A 60 -3.62 16.81 0.04
C GLY A 60 -4.39 16.45 1.31
N THR A 61 -5.36 17.30 1.65
CA THR A 61 -6.17 17.27 2.88
C THR A 61 -7.67 17.15 2.56
N TRP A 62 -8.04 16.26 1.64
CA TRP A 62 -9.41 16.11 1.13
C TRP A 62 -10.50 15.96 2.19
N TRP A 63 -10.15 15.40 3.36
CA TRP A 63 -11.05 15.25 4.49
C TRP A 63 -11.52 16.57 5.11
N GLU A 64 -10.80 17.69 4.90
CA GLU A 64 -11.18 19.02 5.37
C GLU A 64 -12.47 19.54 4.71
N HIS A 65 -12.91 18.91 3.63
CA HIS A 65 -14.15 19.25 2.93
C HIS A 65 -15.38 18.53 3.49
N ASP A 66 -15.22 17.61 4.44
CA ASP A 66 -16.35 16.90 5.05
C ASP A 66 -17.22 17.86 5.88
N PRO A 67 -18.55 17.89 5.67
CA PRO A 67 -19.44 18.78 6.42
C PRO A 67 -19.59 18.40 7.90
N ASP A 68 -19.27 17.16 8.30
CA ASP A 68 -19.21 16.74 9.71
C ASP A 68 -17.78 16.97 10.25
N PRO A 69 -17.56 17.96 11.14
CA PRO A 69 -16.23 18.24 11.68
C PRO A 69 -15.65 17.06 12.48
N ARG A 70 -16.46 16.12 12.94
CA ARG A 70 -15.98 14.91 13.62
C ARG A 70 -15.34 13.95 12.62
N LEU A 71 -15.91 13.80 11.43
CA LEU A 71 -15.37 12.94 10.38
C LEU A 71 -14.07 13.53 9.83
N SER A 72 -14.02 14.85 9.60
CA SER A 72 -12.77 15.54 9.23
C SER A 72 -11.66 15.29 10.26
N ALA A 73 -11.94 15.48 11.57
CA ALA A 73 -10.94 15.28 12.62
C ALA A 73 -10.53 13.80 12.79
N GLU A 74 -11.48 12.87 12.62
CA GLU A 74 -11.19 11.43 12.67
C GLU A 74 -10.29 11.00 11.51
N MET A 75 -10.57 11.50 10.30
CA MET A 75 -9.78 11.19 9.11
C MET A 75 -8.39 11.82 9.18
N GLU A 76 -8.26 13.06 9.64
CA GLU A 76 -6.95 13.69 9.88
C GLU A 76 -6.08 12.83 10.81
N ARG A 77 -6.67 12.36 11.92
CA ARG A 77 -6.00 11.47 12.86
C ARG A 77 -5.63 10.13 12.21
N TYR A 78 -6.54 9.55 11.43
CA TYR A 78 -6.33 8.27 10.75
C TYR A 78 -5.18 8.35 9.74
N VAL A 79 -5.22 9.33 8.84
CA VAL A 79 -4.19 9.56 7.83
C VAL A 79 -2.85 9.86 8.49
N THR A 80 -2.81 10.70 9.52
CA THR A 80 -1.57 11.01 10.25
C THR A 80 -0.94 9.76 10.88
N LEU A 81 -1.75 8.83 11.39
CA LEU A 81 -1.26 7.60 12.01
C LEU A 81 -0.76 6.59 10.95
N GLU A 82 -1.50 6.45 9.85
CA GLU A 82 -1.28 5.42 8.83
C GLU A 82 -0.27 5.82 7.75
N ARG A 83 -0.07 7.13 7.52
CA ARG A 83 0.88 7.64 6.52
C ARG A 83 2.31 7.61 7.03
N ASN A 84 2.85 6.40 7.12
CA ASN A 84 4.18 6.12 7.68
C ASN A 84 5.00 5.12 6.84
N LEU A 85 4.51 4.74 5.66
CA LEU A 85 5.24 3.90 4.72
C LEU A 85 6.13 4.76 3.80
N SER A 86 7.17 4.17 3.23
CA SER A 86 7.91 4.75 2.11
C SER A 86 7.49 4.04 0.82
N LEU A 87 7.16 4.84 -0.20
CA LEU A 87 6.84 4.36 -1.54
C LEU A 87 8.04 3.62 -2.16
N ASP A 88 9.23 4.19 -2.10
CA ASP A 88 10.45 3.60 -2.65
C ASP A 88 10.75 2.24 -2.01
N ALA A 89 10.67 2.14 -0.67
CA ALA A 89 10.92 0.89 0.03
C ALA A 89 9.92 -0.22 -0.34
N TYR A 90 8.65 0.15 -0.57
CA TYR A 90 7.61 -0.76 -1.07
C TYR A 90 7.91 -1.22 -2.51
N VAL A 91 8.28 -0.30 -3.39
CA VAL A 91 8.65 -0.60 -4.77
C VAL A 91 9.85 -1.55 -4.81
N ASP A 92 10.89 -1.24 -4.05
CA ASP A 92 12.13 -2.01 -4.00
C ASP A 92 11.90 -3.46 -3.57
N VAL A 93 11.11 -3.69 -2.51
CA VAL A 93 10.86 -5.06 -2.03
C VAL A 93 10.10 -5.90 -3.05
N VAL A 94 9.10 -5.33 -3.74
CA VAL A 94 8.33 -6.07 -4.75
C VAL A 94 9.17 -6.31 -6.01
N LEU A 95 9.99 -5.33 -6.42
CA LEU A 95 10.88 -5.49 -7.56
C LEU A 95 12.01 -6.48 -7.29
N ASP A 96 12.58 -6.52 -6.10
CA ASP A 96 13.54 -7.56 -5.68
C ASP A 96 12.93 -8.96 -5.84
N ALA A 97 11.74 -9.17 -5.29
CA ALA A 97 11.02 -10.44 -5.42
C ALA A 97 10.77 -10.83 -6.88
N LYS A 98 10.39 -9.86 -7.73
CA LYS A 98 10.22 -10.07 -9.16
C LYS A 98 11.54 -10.43 -9.85
N GLN A 99 12.63 -9.76 -9.53
CA GLN A 99 13.97 -10.05 -10.07
C GLN A 99 14.46 -11.45 -9.68
N ARG A 100 14.10 -11.92 -8.49
CA ARG A 100 14.34 -13.31 -8.03
C ARG A 100 13.47 -14.35 -8.74
N GLY A 101 12.56 -13.94 -9.62
CA GLY A 101 11.72 -14.82 -10.43
C GLY A 101 10.42 -15.25 -9.76
N LEU A 102 10.02 -14.62 -8.65
CA LEU A 102 8.71 -14.87 -8.06
C LEU A 102 7.60 -14.34 -8.97
N PRO A 103 6.41 -14.97 -9.00
CA PRO A 103 5.32 -14.62 -9.91
C PRO A 103 4.54 -13.40 -9.41
N VAL A 104 5.24 -12.29 -9.16
CA VAL A 104 4.70 -11.07 -8.54
C VAL A 104 4.65 -9.91 -9.53
N LYS A 105 3.68 -9.01 -9.34
CA LYS A 105 3.54 -7.74 -10.04
C LYS A 105 3.53 -6.60 -9.03
N LEU A 106 4.16 -5.51 -9.42
CA LEU A 106 4.09 -4.24 -8.71
C LEU A 106 2.87 -3.47 -9.21
N GLY A 107 2.05 -3.02 -8.28
CA GLY A 107 0.98 -2.06 -8.48
C GLY A 107 0.81 -1.20 -7.23
N LEU A 108 -0.17 -0.32 -7.26
CA LEU A 108 -0.56 0.55 -6.15
C LEU A 108 -2.09 0.60 -6.10
N GLU A 109 -2.65 0.64 -4.90
CA GLU A 109 -4.03 1.05 -4.72
C GLU A 109 -4.04 2.57 -4.53
N VAL A 110 -4.66 3.26 -5.50
CA VAL A 110 -4.69 4.72 -5.56
C VAL A 110 -6.11 5.19 -5.28
N ASP A 111 -6.30 5.86 -4.15
CA ASP A 111 -7.55 6.53 -3.82
C ASP A 111 -7.84 7.63 -4.84
N PHE A 112 -9.07 7.66 -5.34
CA PHE A 112 -9.51 8.74 -6.22
C PHE A 112 -10.01 9.91 -5.38
N GLU A 113 -9.34 11.05 -5.50
CA GLU A 113 -9.79 12.33 -4.98
C GLU A 113 -9.98 13.33 -6.14
N PRO A 114 -11.15 13.99 -6.26
CA PRO A 114 -11.35 15.03 -7.27
C PRO A 114 -10.25 16.10 -7.26
N GLY A 115 -9.65 16.34 -8.43
CA GLY A 115 -8.64 17.39 -8.62
C GLY A 115 -7.20 16.98 -8.29
N THR A 116 -6.93 15.75 -7.84
CA THR A 116 -5.56 15.28 -7.55
C THR A 116 -4.94 14.45 -8.67
N VAL A 117 -5.72 14.05 -9.69
CA VAL A 117 -5.31 13.12 -10.75
C VAL A 117 -3.98 13.50 -11.39
N ASP A 118 -3.82 14.75 -11.83
CA ASP A 118 -2.58 15.18 -12.51
C ASP A 118 -1.38 15.13 -11.56
N SER A 119 -1.54 15.58 -10.31
CA SER A 119 -0.47 15.54 -9.31
C SER A 119 -0.08 14.12 -8.91
N VAL A 120 -1.04 13.20 -8.88
CA VAL A 120 -0.77 11.77 -8.66
C VAL A 120 -0.04 11.16 -9.86
N LEU A 121 -0.44 11.50 -11.09
CA LEU A 121 0.25 11.03 -12.29
C LEU A 121 1.69 11.58 -12.40
N ASP A 122 1.95 12.81 -11.96
CA ASP A 122 3.30 13.38 -11.94
C ASP A 122 4.22 12.71 -10.90
N LEU A 123 3.66 12.10 -9.86
CA LEU A 123 4.41 11.36 -8.84
C LEU A 123 4.84 9.96 -9.30
N LEU A 124 4.03 9.30 -10.15
CA LEU A 124 4.16 7.88 -10.52
C LEU A 124 4.90 7.67 -11.84
#